data_AF-A0A3P7K206-F1
#
_entry.id   AF-A0A3P7K206-F1
#
_cell.length_a   1.000
_cell.length_b   1.000
_cell.length_c   1.000
_cell.angle_alpha   90.00
_cell.angle_beta   90.00
_cell.angle_gamma   90.00
#
_symmetry.space_group_name_H-M   'P 1'
#
loop_
_entity.id
_entity.type
_entity.pdbx_description
1 polymer ?
#
loop_
_entity_poly.entity_id
_entity_poly.type
_entity_poly.pdbx_seq_one_letter_code
_entity_poly.pdbx_strand_id
1 'polypeptide(L)'
;MSVIQDVLYQIRDTAFARSDFPVILSFENHCSKSNQLKMAKYCMDIFGDMLLMKPLEDFPLEPGVPLPSPNRLRRKILIKNKRLKPEIEKHQLDQFIREGKLDEEDEIAETPEVVGEDSITPRMLFIF
;
A
#
# COMPACT_ATOMS: atom_id res chain seq x y z
N MET A 1 18.54 6.83 0.83
CA MET A 1 17.38 6.44 1.64
C MET A 1 16.47 7.66 1.70
N SER A 2 15.24 7.54 1.21
CA SER A 2 14.30 8.67 1.12
C SER A 2 13.57 8.92 2.45
N VAL A 3 13.10 10.15 2.67
CA VAL A 3 12.34 10.55 3.88
C VAL A 3 11.14 9.62 4.14
N ILE A 4 10.48 9.14 3.09
CA ILE A 4 9.37 8.19 3.21
C ILE A 4 9.84 6.83 3.72
N GLN A 5 10.99 6.32 3.26
CA GLN A 5 11.51 5.04 3.74
C GLN A 5 11.84 5.12 5.22
N ASP A 6 12.41 6.22 5.70
CA ASP A 6 12.69 6.44 7.13
C ASP A 6 11.42 6.34 7.98
N VAL A 7 10.33 6.98 7.53
CA VAL A 7 9.02 6.91 8.19
C VAL A 7 8.49 5.48 8.21
N LEU A 8 8.59 4.74 7.10
CA LEU A 8 8.14 3.35 7.03
C LEU A 8 8.97 2.45 7.96
N TYR A 9 10.28 2.62 8.04
CA TYR A 9 11.14 1.89 8.99
C TYR A 9 10.77 2.20 10.44
N GLN A 10 10.55 3.47 10.76
CA GLN A 10 10.13 3.85 12.11
C GLN A 10 8.78 3.23 12.49
N ILE A 11 7.82 3.20 11.56
CA ILE A 11 6.54 2.52 11.77
C ILE A 11 6.76 1.02 12.00
N ARG A 12 7.55 0.36 11.15
CA ARG A 12 7.87 -1.08 11.28
C ARG A 12 8.37 -1.41 12.69
N ASP A 13 9.29 -0.60 13.21
CA ASP A 13 9.96 -0.87 14.48
C ASP A 13 9.08 -0.55 15.70
N THR A 14 8.06 0.29 15.54
CA THR A 14 7.25 0.82 16.66
C THR A 14 5.79 0.38 16.66
N ALA A 15 5.25 -0.06 15.52
CA ALA A 15 3.81 -0.33 15.31
C ALA A 15 3.21 -1.25 16.38
N PHE A 16 3.98 -2.22 16.87
CA PHE A 16 3.52 -3.22 17.83
C PHE A 16 4.29 -3.21 19.15
N ALA A 17 5.01 -2.13 19.47
CA ALA A 17 5.83 -2.05 20.69
C ALA A 17 5.00 -1.98 21.99
N ARG A 18 3.75 -1.53 21.91
CA ARG A 18 2.85 -1.36 23.07
C ARG A 18 1.54 -2.14 22.97
N SER A 19 1.17 -2.57 21.76
CA SER A 19 -0.09 -3.26 21.46
C SER A 19 0.11 -4.17 20.26
N ASP A 20 -0.38 -5.40 20.33
CA ASP A 20 -0.34 -6.33 19.19
C ASP A 20 -1.56 -6.18 18.25
N PHE A 21 -2.48 -5.26 18.53
CA PHE A 21 -3.65 -5.03 17.68
C PHE A 21 -3.26 -4.37 16.35
N PRO A 22 -4.09 -4.53 15.29
CA PRO A 22 -3.76 -4.03 13.96
C PRO A 22 -3.56 -2.52 13.92
N VAL A 23 -2.66 -2.09 13.02
CA VAL A 23 -2.44 -0.67 12.69
C VAL A 23 -3.01 -0.39 11.31
N ILE A 24 -3.72 0.73 11.16
CA ILE A 24 -4.23 1.20 9.88
C ILE A 24 -3.47 2.47 9.50
N LEU A 25 -2.75 2.44 8.38
CA LEU A 25 -2.08 3.59 7.80
C LEU A 25 -3.00 4.25 6.77
N SER A 26 -3.46 5.47 7.05
CA SER A 26 -4.26 6.23 6.09
C SER A 26 -3.34 7.05 5.20
N PHE A 27 -3.26 6.71 3.91
CA PHE A 27 -2.43 7.46 2.96
C PHE A 27 -3.24 8.58 2.30
N GLU A 28 -2.69 9.79 2.34
CA GLU A 28 -3.15 10.91 1.52
C GLU A 28 -2.20 11.05 0.33
N ASN A 29 -2.64 10.56 -0.82
CA ASN A 29 -1.76 10.34 -1.96
C ASN A 29 -1.80 11.53 -2.94
N HIS A 30 -0.74 12.33 -2.90
CA HIS A 30 -0.45 13.43 -3.84
C HIS A 30 0.74 13.10 -4.76
N CYS A 31 1.13 11.82 -4.84
CA CYS A 31 2.31 11.39 -5.56
C CYS A 31 2.01 11.06 -7.02
N SER A 32 3.00 11.23 -7.89
CA SER A 32 2.98 10.70 -9.26
C SER A 32 2.89 9.17 -9.29
N LYS A 33 2.49 8.59 -10.41
CA LYS A 33 2.35 7.12 -10.58
C LYS A 33 3.65 6.37 -10.24
N SER A 34 4.80 6.84 -10.72
CA SER A 34 6.11 6.24 -10.43
C SER A 34 6.40 6.22 -8.92
N ASN A 35 6.15 7.34 -8.23
CA ASN A 35 6.35 7.43 -6.79
C ASN A 35 5.37 6.54 -6.00
N GLN A 36 4.16 6.33 -6.49
CA GLN A 36 3.21 5.39 -5.89
C GLN A 36 3.70 3.93 -5.99
N LEU A 37 4.32 3.56 -7.11
CA LEU A 37 4.91 2.22 -7.28
C LEU A 37 6.13 2.04 -6.37
N LYS A 38 7.01 3.06 -6.27
CA LYS A 38 8.13 3.05 -5.32
C LYS A 38 7.63 2.89 -3.88
N MET A 39 6.59 3.64 -3.49
CA MET A 39 5.96 3.52 -2.17
C MET A 39 5.40 2.11 -1.93
N ALA A 40 4.69 1.54 -2.90
CA ALA A 40 4.14 0.19 -2.78
C ALA A 40 5.25 -0.85 -2.55
N LYS A 41 6.35 -0.74 -3.30
CA LYS A 41 7.54 -1.58 -3.13
C LYS A 41 8.12 -1.42 -1.73
N TYR A 42 8.33 -0.18 -1.26
CA TYR A 42 8.85 0.06 0.08
C TYR A 42 7.94 -0.52 1.17
N CYS A 43 6.63 -0.38 1.07
CA CYS A 43 5.71 -0.99 2.01
C CYS A 43 5.85 -2.52 2.02
N MET A 44 5.91 -3.17 0.85
CA MET A 44 6.08 -4.62 0.75
C MET A 44 7.41 -5.08 1.33
N ASP A 45 8.51 -4.41 0.99
CA ASP A 45 9.87 -4.78 1.42
C ASP A 45 10.09 -4.51 2.92
N ILE A 46 9.61 -3.37 3.43
CA ILE A 46 9.87 -2.93 4.81
C ILE A 46 8.93 -3.61 5.81
N PHE A 47 7.62 -3.68 5.50
CA PHE A 47 6.67 -4.28 6.42
C PHE A 47 6.60 -5.82 6.29
N GLY A 48 6.93 -6.37 5.12
CA GLY A 48 6.95 -7.81 4.88
C GLY A 48 5.68 -8.50 5.36
N ASP A 49 5.82 -9.51 6.21
CA ASP A 49 4.71 -10.29 6.76
C ASP A 49 3.75 -9.48 7.65
N MET A 50 4.16 -8.30 8.13
CA MET A 50 3.25 -7.42 8.87
C MET A 50 2.24 -6.77 7.93
N LEU A 51 2.56 -6.58 6.65
CA LEU A 51 1.61 -5.99 5.70
C LEU A 51 0.53 -7.00 5.30
N LEU A 52 -0.74 -6.61 5.46
CA LEU A 52 -1.86 -7.40 4.95
C LEU A 52 -2.03 -7.15 3.44
N MET A 53 -1.44 -8.02 2.62
CA MET A 53 -1.47 -7.90 1.16
C MET A 53 -2.69 -8.56 0.49
N LYS A 54 -3.30 -9.55 1.15
CA LYS A 54 -4.45 -10.30 0.64
C LYS A 54 -5.57 -10.34 1.67
N PRO A 55 -6.84 -10.37 1.25
CA PRO A 55 -7.95 -10.65 2.16
C PRO A 55 -7.75 -11.98 2.88
N LEU A 56 -8.31 -12.11 4.08
CA LEU A 56 -8.32 -13.38 4.79
C LEU A 56 -9.32 -14.33 4.10
N GLU A 57 -8.98 -15.62 4.01
CA GLU A 57 -9.83 -16.62 3.36
C GLU A 57 -11.24 -16.67 3.95
N ASP A 58 -11.34 -16.56 5.28
CA ASP A 58 -12.61 -16.56 6.03
C ASP A 58 -13.38 -15.23 5.93
N PHE A 59 -12.75 -14.17 5.40
CA PHE A 59 -13.32 -12.82 5.29
C PHE A 59 -13.08 -12.25 3.89
N PRO A 60 -13.72 -12.82 2.86
CA PRO A 60 -13.61 -12.31 1.50
C PRO A 60 -14.20 -10.89 1.40
N LEU A 61 -13.70 -10.10 0.44
CA LEU A 61 -14.14 -8.72 0.21
C LEU A 61 -15.43 -8.67 -0.61
N GLU A 62 -16.49 -9.30 -0.10
CA GLU A 62 -17.81 -9.37 -0.74
C GLU A 62 -18.85 -8.57 0.04
N PRO A 63 -19.86 -7.98 -0.62
CA PRO A 63 -20.93 -7.27 0.06
C PRO A 63 -21.65 -8.16 1.08
N GLY A 64 -21.86 -7.64 2.29
CA GLY A 64 -22.55 -8.36 3.36
C GLY A 64 -21.65 -9.25 4.23
N VAL A 65 -20.36 -9.42 3.87
CA VAL A 65 -19.38 -10.08 4.73
C VAL A 65 -18.92 -9.10 5.82
N PRO A 66 -18.99 -9.46 7.11
CA PRO A 66 -18.53 -8.58 8.19
C PRO A 66 -17.01 -8.43 8.19
N LEU A 67 -16.51 -7.35 8.80
CA LEU A 67 -15.07 -7.19 8.99
C LEU A 67 -14.53 -8.19 10.02
N PRO A 68 -13.26 -8.63 9.88
CA PRO A 68 -12.61 -9.48 10.86
C PRO A 68 -12.46 -8.76 12.21
N SER A 69 -12.49 -9.53 13.30
CA SER A 69 -12.21 -8.98 14.62
C SER A 69 -10.76 -8.47 14.73
N PRO A 70 -10.46 -7.48 15.58
CA PRO A 70 -9.09 -7.01 15.80
C PRO A 70 -8.11 -8.12 16.19
N ASN A 71 -8.59 -9.15 16.91
CA ASN A 71 -7.78 -10.32 17.28
C ASN A 71 -7.32 -11.14 16.06
N ARG A 72 -8.12 -11.19 15.00
CA ARG A 72 -7.79 -11.93 13.77
C ARG A 72 -6.73 -11.19 12.94
N LEU A 73 -6.57 -9.89 13.16
CA LEU A 73 -5.63 -9.02 12.47
C LEU A 73 -4.42 -8.63 13.35
N ARG A 74 -4.11 -9.41 14.40
CA ARG A 74 -2.98 -9.09 15.27
C ARG A 74 -1.68 -8.99 14.48
N ARG A 75 -0.90 -7.96 14.83
CA ARG A 75 0.39 -7.62 14.21
C ARG A 75 0.31 -7.41 12.69
N LYS A 76 -0.86 -7.01 12.19
CA LYS A 76 -1.05 -6.63 10.79
C LYS A 76 -1.13 -5.11 10.64
N ILE A 77 -0.46 -4.63 9.60
CA ILE A 77 -0.54 -3.28 9.08
C ILE A 77 -1.46 -3.32 7.86
N LEU A 78 -2.50 -2.51 7.90
CA LEU A 78 -3.46 -2.31 6.82
C LEU A 78 -3.22 -0.92 6.24
N ILE A 79 -3.34 -0.74 4.94
CA ILE A 79 -3.15 0.56 4.30
C ILE A 79 -4.50 0.99 3.73
N LYS A 80 -5.05 2.05 4.30
CA LYS A 80 -6.25 2.71 3.80
C LYS A 80 -5.87 3.67 2.67
N ASN A 81 -6.32 3.40 1.44
CA ASN A 81 -6.08 4.27 0.29
C ASN A 81 -7.23 4.23 -0.74
N LYS A 82 -7.27 5.20 -1.65
CA LYS A 82 -8.27 5.23 -2.73
C LYS A 82 -8.03 4.06 -3.70
N ARG A 83 -8.98 3.14 -3.81
CA ARG A 83 -8.87 1.94 -4.66
C ARG A 83 -9.30 2.19 -6.12
N LEU A 84 -8.84 1.29 -6.99
CA LEU A 84 -9.36 1.13 -8.35
C LEU A 84 -10.50 0.13 -8.40
N LYS A 85 -11.12 0.00 -9.59
CA LYS A 85 -12.03 -1.12 -9.86
C LYS A 85 -11.27 -2.46 -9.69
N PRO A 86 -11.89 -3.49 -9.10
CA PRO A 86 -11.22 -4.76 -8.76
C PRO A 86 -10.51 -5.45 -9.94
N GLU A 87 -11.11 -5.37 -11.14
CA GLU A 87 -10.56 -5.96 -12.36
C GLU A 87 -9.21 -5.34 -12.76
N ILE A 88 -9.10 -4.01 -12.61
CA ILE A 88 -7.90 -3.24 -12.95
C ILE A 88 -6.82 -3.45 -11.90
N GLU A 89 -7.20 -3.49 -10.62
CA GLU A 89 -6.31 -3.80 -9.49
C GLU A 89 -5.57 -5.12 -9.70
N LYS A 90 -6.30 -6.20 -9.98
CA LYS A 90 -5.73 -7.54 -10.12
C LYS A 90 -4.68 -7.59 -11.23
N HIS A 91 -5.01 -7.01 -12.39
CA HIS A 91 -4.10 -6.98 -13.53
C HIS A 91 -2.81 -6.19 -13.23
N GLN A 92 -2.93 -5.02 -12.59
CA GLN A 92 -1.78 -4.19 -12.24
C GLN A 92 -0.88 -4.83 -11.17
N LEU A 93 -1.47 -5.52 -10.20
CA LEU A 93 -0.69 -6.26 -9.20
C LEU A 93 0.07 -7.43 -9.81
N ASP A 94 -0.59 -8.23 -10.64
CA ASP A 94 0.03 -9.37 -11.31
C ASP A 94 1.20 -8.89 -12.18
N GLN A 95 1.03 -7.74 -12.85
CA GLN A 95 2.10 -7.11 -13.62
C GLN A 95 3.24 -6.61 -12.73
N PHE A 96 2.92 -5.89 -11.65
CA PHE A 96 3.92 -5.35 -10.72
C PHE A 96 4.77 -6.44 -10.06
N ILE A 97 4.13 -7.52 -9.58
CA ILE A 97 4.82 -8.67 -8.99
C ILE A 97 5.71 -9.37 -10.03
N ARG A 98 5.25 -9.47 -11.29
CA ARG A 98 5.99 -10.14 -12.36
C ARG A 98 7.19 -9.33 -12.84
N GLU A 99 7.06 -8.00 -12.92
CA GLU A 99 8.07 -7.15 -13.55
C GLU A 99 9.21 -6.76 -12.58
N GLY A 100 8.98 -6.70 -11.26
CA GLY A 100 10.01 -6.73 -10.21
C GLY A 100 11.15 -5.68 -10.27
N LYS A 101 11.20 -4.83 -11.29
CA LYS A 101 12.29 -3.91 -11.59
C LYS A 101 11.71 -2.54 -11.91
N LEU A 102 11.95 -1.60 -11.00
CA LEU A 102 11.99 -0.19 -11.33
C LEU A 102 13.48 0.09 -11.47
N ASP A 103 13.92 0.45 -12.68
CA ASP A 103 15.30 0.86 -12.93
C ASP A 103 15.65 2.03 -11.99
N GLU A 104 16.83 1.96 -11.39
CA GLU A 104 17.29 2.88 -10.33
C GLU A 104 17.60 4.30 -10.84
N GLU A 105 17.34 4.62 -12.11
CA GLU A 105 17.84 5.84 -12.77
C GLU A 105 16.92 7.07 -12.65
N ASP A 106 15.71 6.97 -12.09
CA ASP A 106 14.82 8.14 -11.91
C ASP A 106 15.01 8.85 -10.55
N GLU A 107 16.25 9.15 -10.17
CA GLU A 107 16.54 10.30 -9.29
C GLU A 107 16.82 11.53 -10.15
N ILE A 108 15.78 12.06 -10.81
CA ILE A 108 15.81 13.41 -11.34
C ILE A 108 14.65 14.18 -10.70
N ALA A 109 15.02 15.21 -9.96
CA ALA A 109 14.12 16.17 -9.34
C ALA A 109 13.21 16.81 -10.41
N GLU A 110 11.93 17.06 -10.09
CA GLU A 110 11.35 18.41 -10.08
C GLU A 110 9.82 18.45 -9.90
N THR A 111 9.44 19.49 -9.14
CA THR A 111 8.25 20.36 -9.09
C THR A 111 6.81 19.86 -9.27
N PRO A 112 5.83 20.50 -8.57
CA PRO A 112 4.43 20.08 -8.58
C PRO A 112 3.66 20.76 -9.72
N GLU A 113 3.30 20.01 -10.76
CA GLU A 113 2.25 20.45 -11.69
C GLU A 113 0.90 19.85 -11.30
N VAL A 114 -0.04 20.76 -11.07
CA VAL A 114 -1.46 20.52 -10.82
C VAL A 114 -2.16 20.35 -12.16
N VAL A 115 -2.73 19.18 -12.47
CA VAL A 115 -3.79 19.06 -13.49
C VAL A 115 -4.80 18.00 -13.07
N GLY A 116 -6.05 18.44 -12.94
CA GLY A 116 -7.23 17.58 -12.79
C GLY A 116 -7.70 16.98 -14.13
N GLU A 117 -8.73 16.16 -14.01
CA GLU A 117 -9.47 15.43 -15.06
C GLU A 117 -8.98 14.01 -15.41
N ASP A 118 -9.74 13.04 -14.88
CA ASP A 118 -10.16 11.76 -15.48
C ASP A 118 -9.21 10.95 -16.36
N SER A 119 -7.95 10.84 -15.95
CA SER A 119 -7.07 9.78 -16.43
C SER A 119 -7.13 8.56 -15.50
N ILE A 120 -7.32 7.38 -16.10
CA ILE A 120 -7.23 6.08 -15.41
C ILE A 120 -5.84 6.00 -14.76
N THR A 121 -5.83 6.26 -13.45
CA THR A 121 -4.63 6.30 -12.62
C THR A 121 -4.47 4.92 -12.00
N PRO A 122 -3.35 4.19 -12.18
CA PRO A 122 -3.04 3.03 -11.36
C PRO A 122 -3.03 3.50 -9.91
N ARG A 123 -4.03 3.13 -9.12
CA ARG A 123 -4.08 3.45 -7.70
C ARG A 123 -3.65 2.22 -6.92
N MET A 124 -2.75 2.48 -5.99
CA MET A 124 -2.11 1.52 -5.12
C MET A 124 -3.09 0.46 -4.62
N LEU A 125 -2.71 -0.80 -4.85
CA LEU A 125 -3.37 -1.99 -4.37
C LEU A 125 -3.02 -2.18 -2.91
N PHE A 126 -3.73 -1.52 -2.00
CA PHE A 126 -3.68 -1.93 -0.60
C PHE A 126 -5.06 -1.88 0.04
N ILE A 127 -5.24 -2.77 0.99
CA ILE A 127 -6.52 -3.20 1.50
C ILE A 127 -7.03 -2.18 2.53
N PHE A 128 -8.24 -1.69 2.23
CA PHE A 128 -9.12 -0.72 2.93
C PHE A 128 -9.05 0.73 2.44
#